data_AF-A0A550HB78-F1
#
_entry.id   AF-A0A550HB78-F1
#
_cell.length_a   1.000
_cell.length_b   1.000
_cell.length_c   1.000
_cell.angle_alpha   90.00
_cell.angle_beta   90.00
_cell.angle_gamma   90.00
#
_symmetry.space_group_name_H-M   'P 1'
#
loop_
_entity.id
_entity.type
_entity.pdbx_description
1 polymer ?
#
loop_
_entity_poly.entity_id
_entity_poly.type
_entity_poly.pdbx_seq_one_letter_code
_entity_poly.pdbx_strand_id
1 'polypeptide(L)'
;MLVVFCLPGRSFSGKFLLAWSNLLIYCLSNGINTVISQRYNSNVYYVRPQCLGAGVLRGKHQAPFDRKINYDYIMWIDSDMVFTPKHFQQLLRHGDKDIVSGMYLMDGGEEYAVVKDWNIDYFKQHATFQFLKKDAPEISEGQLFKASYAGMGFMLVKRGVFET
;
A
#
# COMPACT_ATOMS: atom_id res chain seq x y z
N MET A 1 6.71 9.54 15.53
CA MET A 1 6.14 8.45 14.70
C MET A 1 7.22 7.92 13.77
N LEU A 2 7.32 6.60 13.58
CA LEU A 2 8.21 5.93 12.64
C LEU A 2 7.40 5.17 11.58
N VAL A 3 7.65 5.47 10.31
CA VAL A 3 7.00 4.80 9.17
C VAL A 3 8.05 4.06 8.35
N VAL A 4 7.80 2.77 8.10
CA VAL A 4 8.62 1.97 7.18
C VAL A 4 7.98 2.00 5.80
N PHE A 5 8.62 2.64 4.84
CA PHE A 5 8.20 2.69 3.44
C PHE A 5 8.72 1.46 2.69
N CYS A 6 7.82 0.54 2.36
CA CYS A 6 8.10 -0.65 1.58
C CYS A 6 7.91 -0.34 0.10
N LEU A 7 9.02 -0.34 -0.65
CA LEU A 7 9.06 0.05 -2.06
C LEU A 7 9.47 -1.16 -2.92
N PRO A 8 8.52 -1.99 -3.39
CA PRO A 8 8.84 -3.07 -4.31
C PRO A 8 9.15 -2.53 -5.71
N GLY A 9 10.29 -2.92 -6.29
CA GLY A 9 10.65 -2.57 -7.66
C GLY A 9 12.09 -2.05 -7.79
N ARG A 10 12.78 -2.36 -8.89
CA ARG A 10 14.18 -1.96 -9.14
C ARG A 10 14.35 -0.60 -9.83
N SER A 11 13.28 -0.08 -10.43
CA SER A 11 13.32 1.12 -11.27
C SER A 11 12.08 1.95 -10.98
N PHE A 12 12.25 3.26 -10.93
CA PHE A 12 11.20 4.22 -10.60
C PHE A 12 11.21 5.33 -11.65
N SER A 13 10.02 5.82 -12.00
CA SER A 13 9.89 6.91 -12.97
C SER A 13 10.39 8.25 -12.40
N GLY A 14 10.69 9.23 -13.26
CA GLY A 14 10.98 10.59 -12.80
C GLY A 14 9.83 11.21 -12.01
N LYS A 15 8.58 10.87 -12.36
CA LYS A 15 7.38 11.29 -11.60
C LYS A 15 7.38 10.70 -10.20
N PHE A 16 7.72 9.41 -10.06
CA PHE A 16 7.85 8.77 -8.76
C PHE A 16 8.96 9.45 -7.92
N LEU A 17 10.12 9.71 -8.52
CA LEU A 17 11.23 10.37 -7.81
C LEU A 17 10.80 11.72 -7.22
N LEU A 18 10.07 12.54 -7.98
CA LEU A 18 9.51 13.80 -7.50
C LEU A 18 8.48 13.59 -6.38
N ALA A 19 7.53 12.66 -6.56
CA ALA A 19 6.52 12.34 -5.55
C ALA A 19 7.14 11.85 -4.23
N TRP A 20 8.10 10.93 -4.32
CA TRP A 20 8.86 10.39 -3.20
C TRP A 20 9.67 11.48 -2.49
N SER A 21 10.38 12.33 -3.23
CA SER A 21 11.21 13.38 -2.65
C SER A 21 10.35 14.39 -1.87
N ASN A 22 9.21 14.78 -2.43
CA ASN A 22 8.25 15.67 -1.75
C ASN A 22 7.68 15.02 -0.48
N LEU A 23 7.37 13.72 -0.53
CA LEU A 23 6.89 12.99 0.65
C LEU A 23 7.96 12.88 1.73
N LEU A 24 9.21 12.60 1.37
CA LEU A 24 10.32 12.51 2.31
C LEU A 24 10.58 13.86 2.99
N ILE A 25 10.61 14.96 2.23
CA ILE A 25 10.74 16.32 2.77
C ILE A 25 9.59 16.62 3.72
N TYR A 26 8.34 16.29 3.33
CA TYR A 26 7.18 16.47 4.19
C TYR A 26 7.32 15.70 5.52
N CYS A 27 7.71 14.42 5.47
CA CYS A 27 7.87 13.59 6.66
C CYS A 27 8.90 14.19 7.63
N LEU A 28 10.10 14.52 7.12
CA LEU A 28 11.18 15.10 7.93
C LEU A 28 10.78 16.45 8.53
N SER A 29 10.11 17.30 7.73
CA SER A 29 9.65 18.62 8.19
C SER A 29 8.56 18.55 9.26
N ASN A 30 7.88 17.41 9.39
CA ASN A 30 6.79 17.20 10.35
C ASN A 30 7.18 16.20 11.46
N GLY A 31 8.48 15.93 11.66
CA GLY A 31 8.96 15.04 12.72
C GLY A 31 8.54 13.56 12.57
N ILE A 32 8.22 13.15 11.34
CA ILE A 32 7.93 11.76 11.00
C ILE A 32 9.25 11.10 10.60
N ASN A 33 9.71 10.17 11.43
CA ASN A 33 10.88 9.37 11.12
C ASN A 33 10.54 8.35 10.04
N THR A 34 11.46 8.13 9.10
CA THR A 34 11.24 7.27 7.94
C THR A 34 12.33 6.22 7.79
N VAL A 35 11.96 4.99 7.51
CA VAL A 35 12.89 3.93 7.07
C VAL A 35 12.44 3.45 5.69
N ILE A 36 13.38 3.24 4.77
CA ILE A 36 13.07 2.73 3.43
C ILE A 36 13.45 1.25 3.38
N SER A 37 12.50 0.40 3.00
CA SER A 37 12.73 -1.01 2.72
C SER A 37 12.38 -1.31 1.26
N GLN A 38 13.35 -1.07 0.38
CA GLN A 38 13.25 -1.37 -1.03
C GLN A 38 13.76 -2.79 -1.30
N ARG A 39 13.03 -3.54 -2.14
CA ARG A 39 13.46 -4.85 -2.65
C ARG A 39 12.99 -5.03 -4.08
N TYR A 40 13.57 -6.01 -4.78
CA TYR A 40 13.15 -6.38 -6.11
C TYR A 40 13.09 -7.90 -6.28
N ASN A 41 11.98 -8.37 -6.84
CA ASN A 41 11.79 -9.70 -7.39
C ASN A 41 10.79 -9.57 -8.55
N SER A 42 10.92 -10.38 -9.60
CA SER A 42 9.96 -10.40 -10.72
C SER A 42 8.57 -10.88 -10.29
N ASN A 43 8.48 -11.59 -9.17
CA ASN A 43 7.24 -12.08 -8.60
C ASN A 43 6.84 -11.24 -7.37
N VAL A 44 5.68 -10.58 -7.47
CA VAL A 44 5.14 -9.69 -6.44
C VAL A 44 4.91 -10.40 -5.10
N TYR A 45 4.56 -11.69 -5.14
CA TYR A 45 4.33 -12.51 -3.94
C TYR A 45 5.62 -12.78 -3.17
N TYR A 46 6.79 -12.65 -3.80
CA TYR A 46 8.09 -12.75 -3.11
C TYR A 46 8.63 -11.40 -2.68
N VAL A 47 8.53 -10.36 -3.52
CA VAL A 47 9.12 -9.05 -3.20
C VAL A 47 8.48 -8.40 -1.98
N ARG A 48 7.16 -8.55 -1.78
CA ARG A 48 6.46 -7.94 -0.64
C ARG A 48 6.93 -8.54 0.70
N PRO A 49 6.95 -9.87 0.92
CA PRO A 49 7.59 -10.44 2.10
C PRO A 49 9.05 -10.02 2.27
N GLN A 50 9.82 -9.92 1.19
CA GLN A 50 11.21 -9.45 1.26
C GLN A 50 11.32 -7.99 1.75
N CYS A 51 10.40 -7.11 1.35
CA CYS A 51 10.30 -5.75 1.87
C CYS A 51 10.04 -5.73 3.38
N LEU A 52 9.45 -6.78 3.95
CA LEU A 52 9.29 -6.96 5.40
C LEU A 52 10.48 -7.68 6.05
N GLY A 53 11.54 -7.98 5.31
CA GLY A 53 12.70 -8.71 5.81
C GLY A 53 12.54 -10.24 5.87
N ALA A 54 11.48 -10.79 5.27
CA ALA A 54 11.27 -12.23 5.23
C ALA A 54 12.26 -12.93 4.27
N GLY A 55 12.58 -14.18 4.59
CA GLY A 55 13.44 -15.04 3.77
C GLY A 55 12.89 -16.46 3.66
N VAL A 56 12.97 -17.06 2.46
CA VAL A 56 12.40 -18.39 2.17
C VAL A 56 13.00 -19.52 3.02
N LEU A 57 14.27 -19.38 3.43
CA LEU A 57 14.97 -20.37 4.26
C LEU A 57 14.64 -20.29 5.75
N ARG A 58 13.86 -19.29 6.18
CA ARG A 58 13.63 -18.98 7.60
C ARG A 58 12.31 -19.53 8.15
N GLY A 59 11.61 -20.35 7.36
CA GLY A 59 10.33 -20.94 7.73
C GLY A 59 9.15 -19.97 7.64
N LYS A 60 7.95 -20.46 7.93
CA LYS A 60 6.70 -19.71 7.74
C LYS A 60 6.38 -18.68 8.83
N HIS A 61 6.98 -18.81 10.01
CA HIS A 61 6.70 -17.95 11.16
C HIS A 61 7.70 -16.79 11.22
N GLN A 62 7.48 -15.78 10.38
CA GLN A 62 8.32 -14.58 10.32
C GLN A 62 7.46 -13.35 10.57
N ALA A 63 7.89 -12.50 11.51
CA ALA A 63 7.27 -11.20 11.75
C ALA A 63 8.02 -10.12 10.94
N PRO A 64 7.36 -9.00 10.59
CA PRO A 64 8.02 -7.87 9.96
C PRO A 64 9.29 -7.46 10.70
N PHE A 65 10.39 -7.38 9.95
CA PHE A 65 11.71 -6.95 10.40
C PHE A 65 12.23 -7.70 11.63
N ASP A 66 11.79 -8.94 11.83
CA ASP A 66 12.08 -9.76 13.01
C ASP A 66 11.73 -9.07 14.34
N ARG A 67 10.77 -8.13 14.34
CA ARG A 67 10.44 -7.27 15.49
C ARG A 67 11.60 -6.37 15.96
N LYS A 68 12.65 -6.21 15.15
CA LYS A 68 13.84 -5.37 15.47
C LYS A 68 13.60 -3.89 15.23
N ILE A 69 12.61 -3.54 14.42
CA ILE A 69 12.23 -2.15 14.13
C ILE A 69 10.97 -1.82 14.93
N ASN A 70 11.04 -0.83 15.81
CA ASN A 70 9.91 -0.33 16.60
C ASN A 70 9.13 0.72 15.79
N TYR A 71 8.41 0.29 14.75
CA TYR A 71 7.65 1.16 13.86
C TYR A 71 6.21 1.40 14.35
N ASP A 72 5.56 2.43 13.82
CA ASP A 72 4.12 2.70 14.02
C ASP A 72 3.29 2.22 12.81
N TYR A 73 3.81 2.47 11.60
CA TYR A 73 3.17 2.06 10.35
C TYR A 73 4.14 1.46 9.34
N ILE A 74 3.62 0.54 8.52
CA ILE A 74 4.21 0.15 7.24
C ILE A 74 3.42 0.85 6.13
N MET A 75 4.10 1.54 5.23
CA MET A 75 3.51 2.19 4.07
C MET A 75 4.01 1.51 2.79
N TRP A 76 3.10 0.94 2.03
CA TRP A 76 3.38 0.35 0.73
C TRP A 76 3.18 1.37 -0.38
N ILE A 77 4.17 1.45 -1.27
CA ILE A 77 4.10 2.31 -2.46
C ILE A 77 4.67 1.53 -3.65
N ASP A 78 3.85 1.20 -4.65
CA ASP A 78 4.31 0.56 -5.89
C ASP A 78 5.16 1.53 -6.74
N SER A 79 6.06 0.99 -7.57
CA SER A 79 7.10 1.76 -8.27
C SER A 79 6.61 2.71 -9.37
N ASP A 80 5.38 2.53 -9.82
CA ASP A 80 4.69 3.28 -10.87
C ASP A 80 3.66 4.29 -10.31
N MET A 81 3.54 4.37 -8.98
CA MET A 81 2.61 5.28 -8.34
C MET A 81 2.99 6.75 -8.52
N VAL A 82 1.96 7.57 -8.74
CA VAL A 82 2.05 9.04 -8.71
C VAL A 82 1.18 9.55 -7.57
N PHE A 83 1.77 10.29 -6.65
CA PHE A 83 1.10 10.73 -5.42
C PHE A 83 1.67 12.07 -4.93
N THR A 84 1.01 12.64 -3.91
CA THR A 84 1.45 13.84 -3.22
C THR A 84 1.49 13.60 -1.71
N PRO A 85 2.20 14.43 -0.92
CA PRO A 85 2.15 14.35 0.54
C PRO A 85 0.73 14.44 1.12
N LYS A 86 -0.21 15.14 0.44
CA LYS A 86 -1.62 15.22 0.85
C LYS A 86 -2.28 13.83 0.88
N HIS A 87 -1.97 12.95 -0.07
CA HIS A 87 -2.53 11.59 -0.09
C HIS A 87 -2.05 10.77 1.12
N PHE A 88 -0.78 10.88 1.47
CA PHE A 88 -0.25 10.23 2.68
C PHE A 88 -0.88 10.81 3.97
N GLN A 89 -1.06 12.14 4.05
CA GLN A 89 -1.77 12.78 5.15
C GLN A 89 -3.21 12.27 5.30
N GLN A 90 -3.92 12.07 4.19
CA GLN A 90 -5.28 11.54 4.22
C GLN A 90 -5.32 10.13 4.83
N LEU A 91 -4.35 9.27 4.54
CA LEU A 91 -4.26 7.95 5.19
C LEU A 91 -4.00 8.08 6.69
N LEU A 92 -3.07 8.95 7.11
CA LEU A 92 -2.73 9.15 8.52
C LEU A 92 -3.90 9.69 9.36
N ARG A 93 -4.81 10.48 8.77
CA ARG A 93 -6.02 10.97 9.45
C ARG A 93 -6.94 9.84 9.90
N HIS A 94 -6.79 8.64 9.34
CA HIS A 94 -7.54 7.44 9.67
C HIS A 94 -6.70 6.42 10.45
N GLY A 95 -5.75 6.88 11.28
CA GLY A 95 -4.87 6.04 12.11
C GLY A 95 -5.59 5.22 13.22
N ASP A 96 -6.90 5.42 13.38
CA ASP A 96 -7.77 4.55 14.18
C ASP A 96 -8.07 3.22 13.49
N LYS A 97 -7.81 3.11 12.18
CA LYS A 97 -7.99 1.89 11.40
C LYS A 97 -6.70 1.07 11.33
N ASP A 98 -6.87 -0.24 11.24
CA ASP A 98 -5.76 -1.19 11.12
C ASP A 98 -5.08 -1.13 9.73
N ILE A 99 -5.89 -1.00 8.68
CA ILE A 99 -5.45 -0.89 7.29
C ILE A 99 -6.27 0.20 6.59
N VAL A 100 -5.59 1.11 5.90
CA VAL A 100 -6.22 2.10 5.03
C VAL A 100 -5.45 2.16 3.72
N SER A 101 -6.17 2.09 2.60
CA SER A 101 -5.56 2.18 1.26
C SER A 101 -6.12 3.38 0.51
N GLY A 102 -5.25 4.08 -0.19
CA GLY A 102 -5.67 5.05 -1.19
C GLY A 102 -6.14 4.33 -2.44
N MET A 103 -7.21 4.82 -3.06
CA MET A 103 -7.67 4.31 -4.34
C MET A 103 -6.78 4.84 -5.45
N TYR A 104 -6.35 3.95 -6.35
CA TYR A 104 -5.59 4.30 -7.53
C TYR A 104 -6.09 3.50 -8.73
N LEU A 105 -6.11 4.17 -9.90
CA LEU A 105 -6.54 3.55 -11.14
C LEU A 105 -5.51 2.51 -11.58
N MET A 106 -6.00 1.39 -12.07
CA MET A 106 -5.19 0.38 -12.74
C MET A 106 -4.77 0.86 -14.13
N ASP A 107 -3.89 0.08 -14.76
CA ASP A 107 -3.56 0.29 -16.16
C ASP A 107 -4.83 0.36 -17.03
N GLY A 108 -4.85 1.30 -17.98
CA GLY A 108 -6.04 1.64 -18.76
C GLY A 108 -6.95 2.73 -18.15
N GLY A 109 -6.85 3.04 -16.86
CA GLY A 109 -7.46 4.24 -16.28
C GLY A 109 -8.99 4.22 -16.08
N GLU A 110 -9.63 3.05 -16.21
CA GLU A 110 -11.09 2.90 -16.08
C GLU A 110 -11.53 2.34 -14.71
N GLU A 111 -10.69 1.51 -14.10
CA GLU A 111 -11.00 0.77 -12.89
C GLU A 111 -9.98 1.06 -11.81
N TYR A 112 -10.44 1.19 -10.57
CA TYR A 112 -9.59 1.23 -9.39
C TYR A 112 -9.17 -0.18 -9.00
N ALA A 113 -7.98 -0.31 -8.39
CA ALA A 113 -7.49 -1.55 -7.79
C ALA A 113 -8.25 -1.93 -6.49
N VAL A 114 -9.58 -1.88 -6.52
CA VAL A 114 -10.49 -2.09 -5.39
C VAL A 114 -11.62 -3.00 -5.81
N VAL A 115 -11.87 -4.04 -5.02
CA VAL A 115 -13.08 -4.87 -5.11
C VAL A 115 -13.88 -4.66 -3.84
N LYS A 116 -15.04 -4.05 -3.96
CA LYS A 116 -15.92 -3.76 -2.83
C LYS A 116 -16.53 -5.05 -2.29
N ASP A 117 -17.21 -5.79 -3.15
CA ASP A 117 -17.96 -6.99 -2.80
C ASP A 117 -17.31 -8.24 -3.38
N TRP A 118 -17.05 -9.24 -2.53
CA TRP A 118 -16.47 -10.53 -2.94
C TRP A 118 -17.53 -11.43 -3.60
N ASN A 119 -18.01 -11.02 -4.77
CA ASN A 119 -19.07 -11.71 -5.50
C ASN A 119 -18.52 -12.92 -6.29
N ILE A 120 -18.71 -14.12 -5.74
CA ILE A 120 -18.27 -15.38 -6.35
C ILE A 120 -19.04 -15.71 -7.63
N ASP A 121 -20.31 -15.33 -7.74
CA ASP A 121 -21.11 -15.64 -8.94
C ASP A 121 -20.68 -14.78 -10.13
N TYR A 122 -20.38 -13.50 -9.89
CA TYR A 122 -19.72 -12.64 -10.88
C TYR A 122 -18.37 -13.23 -11.29
N PHE A 123 -17.54 -13.66 -10.33
CA PHE A 123 -16.26 -14.28 -10.63
C PHE A 123 -16.39 -15.53 -11.50
N LYS A 124 -17.34 -16.42 -11.21
CA LYS A 124 -17.58 -17.63 -12.04
C LYS A 124 -18.00 -17.29 -13.47
N GLN A 125 -18.74 -16.20 -13.68
CA GLN A 125 -19.23 -15.79 -14.99
C GLN A 125 -18.19 -15.01 -15.80
N HIS A 126 -17.33 -14.23 -15.13
CA HIS A 126 -16.41 -13.28 -15.77
C HIS A 126 -14.93 -13.63 -15.59
N ALA A 127 -14.60 -14.68 -14.83
CA ALA A 127 -13.24 -15.08 -14.45
C ALA A 127 -12.41 -13.98 -13.75
N THR A 128 -13.07 -12.95 -13.21
CA THR A 128 -12.49 -11.84 -12.47
C THR A 128 -13.50 -11.31 -11.45
N PHE A 129 -13.02 -10.69 -10.37
CA PHE A 129 -13.90 -9.93 -9.50
C PHE A 129 -14.25 -8.58 -10.12
N GLN A 130 -15.36 -8.00 -9.67
CA GLN A 130 -15.80 -6.70 -10.15
C GLN A 130 -14.96 -5.59 -9.50
N PHE A 131 -14.01 -5.05 -10.26
CA PHE A 131 -13.26 -3.87 -9.85
C PHE A 131 -14.13 -2.63 -9.89
N LEU A 132 -13.88 -1.71 -8.95
CA LEU A 132 -14.65 -0.47 -8.84
C LEU A 132 -14.32 0.46 -10.01
N LYS A 133 -15.33 0.88 -10.76
CA LYS A 133 -15.16 1.80 -11.89
C LYS A 133 -14.95 3.25 -11.43
N LYS A 134 -14.33 4.06 -12.28
CA LYS A 134 -14.02 5.47 -11.98
C LYS A 134 -15.24 6.36 -11.72
N ASP A 135 -16.39 5.97 -12.24
CA ASP A 135 -17.68 6.66 -12.16
C ASP A 135 -18.61 6.05 -11.11
N ALA A 136 -18.11 5.12 -10.29
CA ALA A 136 -18.92 4.47 -9.26
C ALA A 136 -19.43 5.49 -8.22
N PRO A 137 -20.73 5.49 -7.89
CA PRO A 137 -21.35 6.48 -7.00
C PRO A 137 -20.82 6.43 -5.56
N GLU A 138 -20.17 5.34 -5.17
CA GLU A 138 -19.55 5.18 -3.85
C GLU A 138 -18.27 6.02 -3.66
N ILE A 139 -17.75 6.60 -4.73
CA ILE A 139 -16.52 7.38 -4.69
C ILE A 139 -16.84 8.79 -4.20
N SER A 140 -16.65 8.99 -2.90
CA SER A 140 -16.78 10.30 -2.25
C SER A 140 -15.43 10.69 -1.63
N GLU A 141 -14.96 11.90 -1.94
CA GLU A 141 -13.67 12.38 -1.44
C GLU A 141 -13.68 12.46 0.10
N GLY A 142 -12.70 11.81 0.74
CA GLY A 142 -12.51 11.84 2.19
C GLY A 142 -13.44 10.92 3.00
N GLN A 143 -14.32 10.17 2.35
CA GLN A 143 -15.12 9.14 3.02
C GLN A 143 -14.48 7.76 2.89
N LEU A 144 -14.43 7.03 4.01
CA LEU A 144 -14.01 5.63 4.01
C LEU A 144 -15.19 4.73 3.70
N PHE A 145 -14.94 3.68 2.93
CA PHE A 145 -15.83 2.54 2.79
C PHE A 145 -15.04 1.25 2.98
N LYS A 146 -15.74 0.18 3.34
CA LYS A 146 -15.14 -1.16 3.45
C LYS A 146 -15.05 -1.79 2.06
N ALA A 147 -13.92 -2.41 1.77
CA ALA A 147 -13.70 -3.19 0.56
C ALA A 147 -13.25 -4.61 0.93
N SER A 148 -13.65 -5.58 0.11
CA SER A 148 -13.19 -6.97 0.23
C SER A 148 -11.74 -7.14 -0.22
N TYR A 149 -11.29 -6.29 -1.15
CA TYR A 149 -9.89 -6.23 -1.59
C TYR A 149 -9.50 -4.81 -1.99
N ALA A 150 -8.28 -4.43 -1.65
CA ALA A 150 -7.61 -3.24 -2.15
C ALA A 150 -6.15 -3.59 -2.48
N GLY A 151 -5.67 -3.06 -3.60
CA GLY A 151 -4.28 -3.22 -3.99
C GLY A 151 -3.31 -2.54 -3.02
N MET A 152 -2.12 -3.12 -2.87
CA MET A 152 -1.10 -2.62 -1.94
C MET A 152 -0.24 -1.48 -2.52
N GLY A 153 -0.57 -0.94 -3.68
CA GLY A 153 0.23 0.08 -4.34
C GLY A 153 0.24 1.42 -3.61
N PHE A 154 -0.75 1.70 -2.76
CA PHE A 154 -0.73 2.82 -1.84
C PHE A 154 -1.52 2.47 -0.58
N MET A 155 -0.87 1.80 0.38
CA MET A 155 -1.54 1.22 1.54
C MET A 155 -0.75 1.46 2.82
N LEU A 156 -1.43 2.01 3.83
CA LEU A 156 -0.92 2.20 5.17
C LEU A 156 -1.44 1.08 6.07
N VAL A 157 -0.53 0.38 6.72
CA VAL A 157 -0.81 -0.74 7.63
C VAL A 157 -0.28 -0.38 9.00
N LYS A 158 -1.14 -0.42 10.01
CA LYS A 158 -0.76 -0.19 11.41
C LYS A 158 0.04 -1.36 11.94
N ARG A 159 1.02 -1.08 12.80
CA ARG A 159 1.72 -2.14 13.53
C ARG A 159 0.74 -3.02 14.30
N GLY A 160 1.00 -4.32 14.32
CA GLY A 160 0.17 -5.32 14.96
C GLY A 160 -0.59 -6.17 13.93
N VAL A 161 -0.90 -5.61 12.77
CA VAL A 161 -1.71 -6.30 11.74
C VAL A 161 -0.98 -7.50 11.12
N PHE A 162 0.32 -7.39 10.85
CA PHE A 162 1.09 -8.50 10.29
C PHE A 162 1.76 -9.36 11.37
N GLU A 163 1.77 -8.90 12.61
CA GLU A 163 2.34 -9.63 13.74
C GLU A 163 1.34 -10.59 14.42
N THR A 164 0.04 -10.42 14.18
CA THR A 164 -1.05 -11.32 14.61
C THR A 164 -1.12 -12.57 13.77
#